data_AF-A0A7Y6UIG1-F1
#
_entry.id   AF-A0A7Y6UIG1-F1
#
_cell.length_a   1.000
_cell.length_b   1.000
_cell.length_c   1.000
_cell.angle_alpha   90.00
_cell.angle_beta   90.00
_cell.angle_gamma   90.00
#
_symmetry.space_group_name_H-M   'P 1'
#
loop_
_entity.id
_entity.type
_entity.pdbx_description
1 polymer ?
#
loop_
_entity_poly.entity_id
_entity_poly.type
_entity_poly.pdbx_seq_one_letter_code
_entity_poly.pdbx_strand_id
1 'polypeptide(L)'
;RTFGIDCDFRRVDGYLLGGNKRFNEKERDAARRAGLRCDDVDRAPLPFESGPCLRFADQAEIHPLAYVRGLADATVSGGGTICTGVHVAGVEAGAPAKITLADGRTLRAAAVVDCTQMTITSMLDMPTREAAYRTYCLAFAIERGSVPHGLYCDTDDPYHFVRVAKSEGEHEILIVGGEDHRVGHGDPEIHFPRLEAWAREHFPKAGAVVAHWSGQIQEPHDGNAYIGRLPRHDNVYVVTGDSGHGLTHGVIAGLMMPSLIHHRQHPWERIYSPGRTRWHALMPMATEALKTNAPYTDWMRGGDVSSPDEIRPGHGATIRRGVHVLAVYKDEHGQCHASNARCTHLSGVVRWNEVEKTWDCPCHGSRFDAYGRVLNGPAISDLEEGPDLEAPAQIPEPVLGDDVYTMKPA
;
A
#
# COMPACT_ATOMS: atom_id res chain seq x y z
N ARG A 1 -12.57 -25.01 -13.38
CA ARG A 1 -11.22 -24.55 -12.98
C ARG A 1 -10.26 -24.86 -14.13
N THR A 2 -9.96 -23.90 -15.01
CA THR A 2 -9.20 -24.13 -16.26
C THR A 2 -7.77 -24.63 -16.01
N PHE A 3 -7.11 -24.09 -14.99
CA PHE A 3 -5.71 -24.41 -14.66
C PHE A 3 -5.56 -25.36 -13.47
N GLY A 4 -6.66 -25.86 -12.89
CA GLY A 4 -6.62 -26.80 -11.77
C GLY A 4 -5.86 -26.33 -10.52
N ILE A 5 -5.65 -25.01 -10.33
CA ILE A 5 -4.85 -24.46 -9.24
C ILE A 5 -5.43 -24.89 -7.88
N ASP A 6 -4.59 -25.55 -7.08
CA ASP A 6 -4.92 -25.95 -5.71
C ASP A 6 -4.56 -24.81 -4.74
N CYS A 7 -5.50 -23.88 -4.58
CA CYS A 7 -5.36 -22.71 -3.71
C CYS A 7 -6.36 -22.72 -2.55
N ASP A 8 -6.76 -23.91 -2.07
CA ASP A 8 -7.71 -24.04 -0.96
C ASP A 8 -9.06 -23.34 -1.17
N PHE A 9 -9.44 -23.09 -2.44
CA PHE A 9 -10.68 -22.38 -2.76
C PHE A 9 -11.88 -23.06 -2.11
N ARG A 10 -12.66 -22.27 -1.37
CA ARG A 10 -13.95 -22.67 -0.85
C ARG A 10 -14.93 -21.51 -0.84
N ARG A 11 -16.22 -21.87 -0.84
CA ARG A 11 -17.30 -20.92 -0.61
C ARG A 11 -17.53 -20.76 0.88
N VAL A 12 -17.64 -19.51 1.30
CA VAL A 12 -17.91 -19.10 2.67
C VAL A 12 -18.89 -17.94 2.66
N ASP A 13 -19.50 -17.66 3.80
CA ASP A 13 -20.24 -16.43 4.01
C ASP A 13 -19.28 -15.33 4.50
N GLY A 14 -19.56 -14.09 4.10
CA GLY A 14 -18.95 -12.89 4.63
C GLY A 14 -19.87 -12.19 5.62
N TYR A 15 -19.32 -11.55 6.63
CA TYR A 15 -20.05 -10.87 7.69
C TYR A 15 -19.48 -9.48 7.91
N LEU A 16 -20.31 -8.45 7.72
CA LEU A 16 -20.00 -7.07 8.09
C LEU A 16 -20.56 -6.81 9.48
N LEU A 17 -19.68 -6.79 10.48
CA LEU A 17 -19.98 -6.64 11.89
C LEU A 17 -20.17 -5.17 12.26
N GLY A 18 -20.97 -4.92 13.30
CA GLY A 18 -21.24 -3.57 13.76
C GLY A 18 -22.18 -2.80 12.83
N GLY A 19 -21.95 -1.49 12.73
CA GLY A 19 -22.83 -0.56 12.06
C GLY A 19 -24.11 -0.27 12.85
N ASN A 20 -24.66 0.94 12.69
CA ASN A 20 -26.00 1.22 13.19
C ASN A 20 -27.06 0.72 12.21
N LYS A 21 -28.30 0.53 12.69
CA LYS A 21 -29.43 0.05 11.88
C LYS A 21 -29.57 0.78 10.54
N ARG A 22 -29.42 2.10 10.52
CA ARG A 22 -29.57 2.92 9.31
C ARG A 22 -28.43 2.68 8.31
N PHE A 23 -27.21 2.45 8.79
CA PHE A 23 -26.08 2.07 7.95
C PHE A 23 -26.31 0.69 7.33
N ASN A 24 -26.66 -0.31 8.15
CA ASN A 24 -26.88 -1.69 7.71
C ASN A 24 -28.02 -1.78 6.68
N GLU A 25 -29.13 -1.05 6.89
CA GLU A 25 -30.23 -0.98 5.91
C GLU A 25 -29.76 -0.44 4.55
N LYS A 26 -29.00 0.65 4.55
CA LYS A 26 -28.49 1.25 3.30
C LYS A 26 -27.53 0.32 2.57
N GLU A 27 -26.62 -0.32 3.30
CA GLU A 27 -25.62 -1.21 2.75
C GLU A 27 -26.26 -2.46 2.16
N ARG A 28 -27.17 -3.10 2.91
CA ARG A 28 -27.96 -4.24 2.43
C ARG A 28 -28.74 -3.90 1.16
N ASP A 29 -29.42 -2.76 1.14
CA ASP A 29 -30.21 -2.35 -0.01
C ASP A 29 -29.31 -2.06 -1.22
N ALA A 30 -28.12 -1.51 -1.01
CA ALA A 30 -27.12 -1.32 -2.07
C ALA A 30 -26.60 -2.66 -2.62
N ALA A 31 -26.21 -3.58 -1.73
CA ALA A 31 -25.75 -4.92 -2.08
C ALA A 31 -26.80 -5.69 -2.89
N ARG A 32 -28.07 -5.66 -2.46
CA ARG A 32 -29.18 -6.31 -3.18
C ARG A 32 -29.43 -5.69 -4.55
N ARG A 33 -29.35 -4.36 -4.70
CA ARG A 33 -29.41 -3.70 -6.02
C ARG A 33 -28.25 -4.09 -6.92
N ALA A 34 -27.08 -4.39 -6.36
CA ALA A 34 -25.93 -4.91 -7.09
C ALA A 34 -26.03 -6.42 -7.42
N GLY A 35 -27.11 -7.10 -6.99
CA GLY A 35 -27.33 -8.53 -7.23
C GLY A 35 -26.69 -9.46 -6.20
N LEU A 36 -26.17 -8.92 -5.09
CA LEU A 36 -25.59 -9.73 -4.01
C LEU A 36 -26.68 -10.26 -3.08
N ARG A 37 -26.46 -11.47 -2.56
CA ARG A 37 -27.28 -12.06 -1.51
C ARG A 37 -26.79 -11.54 -0.15
N CYS A 38 -27.44 -10.50 0.33
CA CYS A 38 -27.14 -9.85 1.60
C CYS A 38 -28.38 -9.88 2.51
N ASP A 39 -28.22 -10.45 3.70
CA ASP A 39 -29.28 -10.64 4.70
C ASP A 39 -28.88 -10.02 6.04
N ASP A 40 -29.84 -9.46 6.77
CA ASP A 40 -29.64 -9.13 8.17
C ASP A 40 -29.63 -10.42 9.00
N VAL A 41 -28.67 -10.54 9.92
CA VAL A 41 -28.60 -11.64 10.89
C VAL A 41 -28.38 -11.07 12.29
N ASP A 42 -28.93 -11.74 13.30
CA ASP A 42 -28.83 -11.26 14.69
C ASP A 42 -27.41 -11.37 15.26
N ARG A 43 -26.60 -12.30 14.73
CA ARG A 43 -25.19 -12.50 15.09
C ARG A 43 -24.41 -13.25 14.02
N ALA A 44 -23.11 -13.00 13.95
CA ALA A 44 -22.16 -13.79 13.19
C ALA A 44 -21.80 -15.08 13.94
N PRO A 45 -21.34 -16.14 13.24
CA PRO A 45 -20.90 -17.39 13.84
C PRO A 45 -19.48 -17.27 14.45
N LEU A 46 -19.33 -16.34 15.41
CA LEU A 46 -18.07 -16.06 16.12
C LEU A 46 -18.18 -16.45 17.60
N PRO A 47 -17.04 -16.72 18.28
CA PRO A 47 -17.03 -17.14 19.69
C PRO A 47 -17.31 -15.99 20.68
N PHE A 48 -17.64 -14.80 20.19
CA PHE A 48 -18.03 -13.63 20.95
C PHE A 48 -19.36 -13.06 20.44
N GLU A 49 -19.95 -12.14 21.19
CA GLU A 49 -21.20 -11.48 20.83
C GLU A 49 -20.94 -10.36 19.81
N SER A 50 -21.12 -10.67 18.53
CA SER A 50 -20.93 -9.69 17.43
C SER A 50 -22.04 -8.64 17.34
N GLY A 51 -23.21 -8.92 17.94
CA GLY A 51 -24.45 -8.20 17.69
C GLY A 51 -24.98 -8.35 16.25
N PRO A 52 -26.07 -7.63 15.92
CA PRO A 52 -26.68 -7.65 14.59
C PRO A 52 -25.69 -7.21 13.51
N CYS A 53 -25.64 -7.96 12.41
CA CYS A 53 -24.69 -7.74 11.32
C CYS A 53 -25.29 -8.11 9.96
N LEU A 54 -24.58 -7.78 8.88
CA LEU A 54 -24.96 -8.18 7.54
C LEU A 54 -24.20 -9.43 7.11
N ARG A 55 -24.92 -10.41 6.55
CA ARG A 55 -24.34 -11.62 5.97
C ARG A 55 -24.39 -11.57 4.45
N PHE A 56 -23.24 -11.65 3.81
CA PHE A 56 -23.05 -11.78 2.37
C PHE A 56 -22.81 -13.25 2.02
N ALA A 57 -23.75 -13.89 1.35
CA ALA A 57 -23.63 -15.32 1.00
C ALA A 57 -22.77 -15.56 -0.24
N ASP A 58 -22.20 -16.76 -0.38
CA ASP A 58 -21.41 -17.21 -1.55
C ASP A 58 -20.17 -16.37 -1.85
N GLN A 59 -19.50 -15.89 -0.80
CA GLN A 59 -18.16 -15.32 -0.92
C GLN A 59 -17.14 -16.44 -1.11
N ALA A 60 -15.87 -16.08 -1.30
CA ALA A 60 -14.80 -17.04 -1.48
C ALA A 60 -13.57 -16.68 -0.65
N GLU A 61 -12.94 -17.70 -0.09
CA GLU A 61 -11.59 -17.61 0.45
C GLU A 61 -10.67 -18.53 -0.35
N ILE A 62 -9.41 -18.10 -0.49
CA ILE A 62 -8.33 -18.82 -1.15
C ILE A 62 -7.05 -18.61 -0.37
N HIS A 63 -6.10 -19.54 -0.48
CA HIS A 63 -4.72 -19.30 -0.12
C HIS A 63 -4.07 -18.39 -1.18
N PRO A 64 -3.74 -17.12 -0.85
CA PRO A 64 -3.31 -16.13 -1.85
C PRO A 64 -2.00 -16.51 -2.54
N LEU A 65 -0.99 -16.96 -1.79
CA LEU A 65 0.29 -17.35 -2.39
C LEU A 65 0.18 -18.59 -3.29
N ALA A 66 -0.57 -19.61 -2.89
CA ALA A 66 -0.81 -20.78 -3.74
C ALA A 66 -1.54 -20.39 -5.03
N TYR A 67 -2.51 -19.47 -4.94
CA TYR A 67 -3.22 -18.94 -6.11
C TYR A 67 -2.28 -18.19 -7.07
N VAL A 68 -1.50 -17.22 -6.56
CA VAL A 68 -0.56 -16.43 -7.38
C VAL A 68 0.54 -17.30 -7.98
N ARG A 69 1.05 -18.28 -7.23
CA ARG A 69 2.01 -19.26 -7.76
C ARG A 69 1.41 -20.08 -8.89
N GLY A 70 0.19 -20.59 -8.73
CA GLY A 70 -0.50 -21.31 -9.79
C GLY A 70 -0.76 -20.45 -11.05
N LEU A 71 -1.03 -19.15 -10.88
CA LEU A 71 -1.13 -18.21 -12.00
C LEU A 71 0.22 -17.98 -12.69
N ALA A 72 1.30 -17.88 -11.93
CA ALA A 72 2.65 -17.76 -12.47
C ALA A 72 3.03 -19.01 -13.30
N ASP A 73 2.78 -20.21 -12.75
CA ASP A 73 3.03 -21.48 -13.44
C ASP A 73 2.21 -21.60 -14.73
N ALA A 74 0.93 -21.21 -14.67
CA ALA A 74 0.06 -21.17 -15.85
C ALA A 74 0.53 -20.16 -16.91
N THR A 75 1.04 -19.00 -16.48
CA THR A 75 1.59 -17.98 -17.37
C THR A 75 2.83 -18.49 -18.10
N VAL A 76 3.77 -19.09 -17.37
CA VAL A 76 5.00 -19.66 -17.96
C VAL A 76 4.68 -20.84 -18.88
N SER A 77 3.79 -21.74 -18.47
CA SER A 77 3.33 -22.87 -19.29
C SER A 77 2.61 -22.42 -20.56
N GLY A 78 1.97 -21.24 -20.52
CA GLY A 78 1.34 -20.59 -21.67
C GLY A 78 2.32 -19.85 -22.60
N GLY A 79 3.63 -19.90 -22.33
CA GLY A 79 4.67 -19.23 -23.13
C GLY A 79 4.98 -17.79 -22.67
N GLY A 80 4.45 -17.36 -21.53
CA GLY A 80 4.84 -16.10 -20.90
C GLY A 80 6.21 -16.20 -20.20
N THR A 81 6.82 -15.05 -19.96
CA THR A 81 8.11 -14.95 -19.25
C THR A 81 7.96 -14.11 -18.00
N ILE A 82 8.47 -14.63 -16.88
CA ILE A 82 8.55 -13.90 -15.61
C ILE A 82 10.02 -13.59 -15.34
N CYS A 83 10.34 -12.29 -15.25
CA CYS A 83 11.69 -11.81 -14.95
C CYS A 83 11.71 -11.26 -13.52
N THR A 84 12.53 -11.85 -12.65
CA THR A 84 12.76 -11.36 -11.27
C THR A 84 14.11 -10.63 -11.19
N GLY A 85 14.30 -9.81 -10.15
CA GLY A 85 15.54 -9.03 -9.98
C GLY A 85 15.74 -7.95 -11.06
N VAL A 86 14.67 -7.53 -11.73
CA VAL A 86 14.69 -6.48 -12.76
C VAL A 86 13.82 -5.33 -12.28
N HIS A 87 14.43 -4.16 -12.07
CA HIS A 87 13.73 -2.95 -11.67
C HIS A 87 13.43 -2.07 -12.89
N VAL A 88 12.16 -1.68 -13.05
CA VAL A 88 11.75 -0.74 -14.10
C VAL A 88 11.90 0.68 -13.55
N ALA A 89 12.77 1.47 -14.19
CA ALA A 89 13.05 2.85 -13.83
C ALA A 89 12.19 3.87 -14.61
N GLY A 90 11.55 3.45 -15.70
CA GLY A 90 10.68 4.36 -16.45
C GLY A 90 9.91 3.69 -17.57
N VAL A 91 8.80 4.31 -17.94
CA VAL A 91 7.94 3.88 -19.05
C VAL A 91 7.57 5.10 -19.88
N GLU A 92 7.90 5.07 -21.16
CA GLU A 92 7.53 6.07 -22.14
C GLU A 92 6.47 5.45 -23.07
N ALA A 93 5.27 6.02 -23.10
CA ALA A 93 4.21 5.61 -24.02
C ALA A 93 4.62 5.87 -25.48
N GLY A 94 4.08 5.09 -26.40
CA GLY A 94 4.39 5.20 -27.83
C GLY A 94 4.06 3.92 -28.58
N ALA A 95 4.18 3.90 -29.91
CA ALA A 95 3.93 2.71 -30.71
C ALA A 95 5.25 2.23 -31.35
N PRO A 96 6.07 1.38 -30.68
CA PRO A 96 5.86 0.72 -29.39
C PRO A 96 6.28 1.57 -28.17
N ALA A 97 5.76 1.21 -27.00
CA ALA A 97 6.18 1.81 -25.73
C ALA A 97 7.62 1.40 -25.43
N LYS A 98 8.37 2.27 -24.77
CA LYS A 98 9.74 2.05 -24.33
C LYS A 98 9.77 1.93 -22.81
N ILE A 99 10.41 0.88 -22.32
CA ILE A 99 10.57 0.62 -20.89
C ILE A 99 12.07 0.71 -20.60
N THR A 100 12.45 1.52 -19.61
CA THR A 100 13.84 1.70 -19.19
C THR A 100 14.05 0.96 -17.88
N LEU A 101 15.09 0.13 -17.82
CA LEU A 101 15.48 -0.62 -16.62
C LEU A 101 16.51 0.19 -15.83
N ALA A 102 16.64 -0.12 -14.52
CA ALA A 102 17.57 0.56 -13.63
C ALA A 102 19.04 0.47 -14.07
N ASP A 103 19.41 -0.60 -14.79
CA ASP A 103 20.76 -0.80 -15.33
C ASP A 103 20.98 -0.13 -16.72
N GLY A 104 20.02 0.68 -17.16
CA GLY A 104 20.08 1.39 -18.44
C GLY A 104 19.67 0.59 -19.66
N ARG A 105 19.41 -0.73 -19.54
CA ARG A 105 18.83 -1.51 -20.64
C ARG A 105 17.41 -1.03 -20.94
N THR A 106 16.96 -1.27 -22.17
CA THR A 106 15.61 -0.89 -22.61
C THR A 106 14.86 -2.06 -23.22
N LEU A 107 13.54 -2.10 -23.00
CA LEU A 107 12.61 -3.05 -23.60
C LEU A 107 11.58 -2.28 -24.44
N ARG A 108 10.97 -2.97 -25.41
CA ARG A 108 9.87 -2.41 -26.23
C ARG A 108 8.66 -3.32 -26.16
N ALA A 109 7.49 -2.72 -25.98
CA ALA A 109 6.23 -3.46 -25.91
C ALA A 109 5.12 -2.76 -26.70
N ALA A 110 4.24 -3.53 -27.32
CA ALA A 110 3.05 -2.99 -27.99
C ALA A 110 2.05 -2.41 -26.96
N ALA A 111 2.00 -2.98 -25.75
CA ALA A 111 1.20 -2.50 -24.63
C ALA A 111 1.96 -2.72 -23.31
N VAL A 112 1.76 -1.82 -22.35
CA VAL A 112 2.32 -1.90 -20.99
C VAL A 112 1.19 -1.82 -19.98
N VAL A 113 1.13 -2.78 -19.05
CA VAL A 113 0.21 -2.73 -17.90
C VAL A 113 1.05 -2.50 -16.65
N ASP A 114 0.86 -1.34 -16.03
CA ASP A 114 1.50 -0.97 -14.78
C ASP A 114 0.69 -1.52 -13.59
N CYS A 115 1.32 -2.44 -12.86
CA CYS A 115 0.76 -3.09 -11.66
C CYS A 115 1.70 -2.90 -10.45
N THR A 116 2.43 -1.79 -10.36
CA THR A 116 3.40 -1.52 -9.28
C THR A 116 2.75 -1.05 -7.97
N GLN A 117 1.49 -1.41 -7.76
CA GLN A 117 0.64 -0.85 -6.72
C GLN A 117 0.48 0.67 -6.92
N MET A 118 1.37 1.52 -6.40
CA MET A 118 1.38 2.95 -6.79
C MET A 118 2.09 3.11 -8.15
N THR A 119 1.38 3.68 -9.12
CA THR A 119 1.80 3.66 -10.53
C THR A 119 3.08 4.45 -10.77
N ILE A 120 4.07 3.83 -11.42
CA ILE A 120 5.28 4.51 -11.90
C ILE A 120 5.06 5.23 -13.25
N THR A 121 3.97 4.90 -13.94
CA THR A 121 3.55 5.51 -15.21
C THR A 121 2.75 6.81 -15.05
N SER A 122 2.23 7.08 -13.85
CA SER A 122 1.41 8.27 -13.55
C SER A 122 1.84 8.94 -12.24
N MET A 123 3.12 9.29 -12.15
CA MET A 123 3.74 9.80 -10.91
C MET A 123 3.15 11.11 -10.37
N LEU A 124 2.32 11.85 -11.12
CA LEU A 124 1.76 13.12 -10.66
C LEU A 124 0.23 13.09 -10.48
N ASP A 125 -0.51 12.32 -11.28
CA ASP A 125 -1.98 12.31 -11.24
C ASP A 125 -2.51 11.26 -10.26
N MET A 126 -2.09 9.99 -10.37
CA MET A 126 -2.58 8.92 -9.49
C MET A 126 -2.31 9.17 -8.00
N PRO A 127 -1.14 9.68 -7.57
CA PRO A 127 -0.91 10.02 -6.16
C PRO A 127 -1.86 11.07 -5.57
N THR A 128 -2.61 11.81 -6.40
CA THR A 128 -3.63 12.79 -5.95
C THR A 128 -5.03 12.19 -5.79
N ARG A 129 -5.18 10.90 -6.14
CA ARG A 129 -6.45 10.19 -6.26
C ARG A 129 -6.59 9.06 -5.26
N GLU A 130 -5.49 8.66 -4.65
CA GLU A 130 -5.41 7.58 -3.68
C GLU A 130 -4.42 7.94 -2.56
N ALA A 131 -4.62 7.33 -1.40
CA ALA A 131 -3.76 7.51 -0.23
C ALA A 131 -3.17 6.17 0.19
N ALA A 132 -1.90 6.18 0.58
CA ALA A 132 -1.21 4.99 1.04
C ALA A 132 -1.47 4.75 2.53
N TYR A 133 -1.88 3.53 2.87
CA TYR A 133 -2.09 3.08 4.24
C TYR A 133 -1.24 1.85 4.56
N ARG A 134 -0.78 1.76 5.80
CA ARG A 134 -0.26 0.54 6.41
C ARG A 134 -1.42 -0.20 7.07
N THR A 135 -1.44 -1.52 6.91
CA THR A 135 -2.38 -2.42 7.56
C THR A 135 -1.59 -3.53 8.27
N TYR A 136 -2.07 -4.02 9.41
CA TYR A 136 -1.35 -4.95 10.27
C TYR A 136 -2.07 -6.29 10.34
N CYS A 137 -1.33 -7.37 10.55
CA CYS A 137 -1.88 -8.71 10.69
C CYS A 137 -1.11 -9.51 11.75
N LEU A 138 -1.86 -10.18 12.62
CA LEU A 138 -1.38 -11.17 13.57
C LEU A 138 -1.98 -12.54 13.25
N ALA A 139 -1.15 -13.57 13.29
CA ALA A 139 -1.56 -14.96 13.14
C ALA A 139 -1.42 -15.68 14.48
N PHE A 140 -2.49 -16.34 14.92
CA PHE A 140 -2.54 -17.12 16.15
C PHE A 140 -2.84 -18.58 15.83
N ALA A 141 -2.20 -19.51 16.54
CA ALA A 141 -2.61 -20.90 16.50
C ALA A 141 -3.95 -21.07 17.24
N ILE A 142 -4.92 -21.76 16.64
CA ILE A 142 -6.21 -22.08 17.24
C ILE A 142 -6.52 -23.58 17.13
N GLU A 143 -7.38 -24.09 18.00
CA GLU A 143 -7.93 -25.44 17.86
C GLU A 143 -8.78 -25.51 16.59
N ARG A 144 -8.61 -26.58 15.81
CA ARG A 144 -9.35 -26.81 14.57
C ARG A 144 -10.86 -26.72 14.80
N GLY A 145 -11.55 -25.92 14.00
CA GLY A 145 -13.00 -25.75 14.09
C GLY A 145 -13.49 -24.88 15.24
N SER A 146 -12.61 -24.30 16.05
CA SER A 146 -12.98 -23.36 17.12
C SER A 146 -13.52 -22.03 16.61
N VAL A 147 -13.11 -21.62 15.41
CA VAL A 147 -13.64 -20.46 14.69
C VAL A 147 -14.11 -20.94 13.31
N PRO A 148 -15.39 -20.77 12.96
CA PRO A 148 -15.90 -21.13 11.65
C PRO A 148 -15.23 -20.33 10.53
N HIS A 149 -14.92 -21.01 9.42
CA HIS A 149 -14.45 -20.35 8.21
C HIS A 149 -15.47 -19.35 7.68
N GLY A 150 -15.01 -18.14 7.39
CA GLY A 150 -15.82 -16.99 7.01
C GLY A 150 -14.95 -15.76 6.78
N LEU A 151 -15.52 -14.76 6.11
CA LEU A 151 -14.89 -13.45 5.96
C LEU A 151 -15.54 -12.48 6.94
N TYR A 152 -14.92 -12.24 8.09
CA TYR A 152 -15.47 -11.31 9.09
C TYR A 152 -14.73 -9.99 9.04
N CYS A 153 -15.46 -8.88 9.08
CA CYS A 153 -14.89 -7.54 9.08
C CYS A 153 -15.86 -6.58 9.77
N ASP A 154 -15.37 -5.62 10.54
CA ASP A 154 -16.21 -4.62 11.20
C ASP A 154 -16.34 -3.32 10.39
N THR A 155 -17.09 -2.37 10.93
CA THR A 155 -17.25 -1.00 10.41
C THR A 155 -16.57 0.03 11.31
N ASP A 156 -15.73 -0.41 12.24
CA ASP A 156 -15.15 0.46 13.27
C ASP A 156 -13.95 1.24 12.70
N ASP A 157 -13.50 2.24 13.46
CA ASP A 157 -12.30 3.02 13.15
C ASP A 157 -11.47 3.16 14.45
N PRO A 158 -10.36 2.41 14.58
CA PRO A 158 -9.74 1.55 13.57
C PRO A 158 -10.56 0.28 13.24
N TYR A 159 -10.49 -0.10 11.97
CA TYR A 159 -11.13 -1.28 11.39
C TYR A 159 -10.43 -2.58 11.78
N HIS A 160 -11.18 -3.68 11.91
CA HIS A 160 -10.64 -5.04 12.06
C HIS A 160 -11.29 -6.08 11.15
N PHE A 161 -10.51 -7.10 10.80
CA PHE A 161 -10.99 -8.29 10.11
C PHE A 161 -10.42 -9.58 10.69
N VAL A 162 -11.17 -10.66 10.48
CA VAL A 162 -10.80 -12.00 10.92
C VAL A 162 -10.92 -12.98 9.77
N ARG A 163 -9.92 -13.84 9.60
CA ARG A 163 -9.90 -14.97 8.65
C ARG A 163 -9.39 -16.21 9.36
N VAL A 164 -9.75 -17.38 8.84
CA VAL A 164 -9.21 -18.67 9.29
C VAL A 164 -8.47 -19.32 8.13
N ALA A 165 -7.21 -19.67 8.33
CA ALA A 165 -6.39 -20.38 7.37
C ALA A 165 -6.09 -21.80 7.86
N LYS A 166 -5.94 -22.72 6.91
CA LYS A 166 -5.52 -24.09 7.23
C LYS A 166 -4.05 -24.09 7.70
N SER A 167 -3.76 -24.98 8.65
CA SER A 167 -2.40 -25.40 9.00
C SER A 167 -2.30 -26.93 8.94
N GLU A 168 -1.08 -27.44 8.86
CA GLU A 168 -0.78 -28.85 9.07
C GLU A 168 -1.08 -29.26 10.52
N GLY A 169 -1.54 -30.51 10.72
CA GLY A 169 -1.79 -31.09 12.06
C GLY A 169 -3.17 -30.80 12.65
N GLU A 170 -3.27 -30.68 13.96
CA GLU A 170 -4.54 -30.50 14.70
C GLU A 170 -4.94 -29.02 14.91
N HIS A 171 -4.15 -28.09 14.38
CA HIS A 171 -4.35 -26.65 14.54
C HIS A 171 -4.82 -25.98 13.24
N GLU A 172 -5.46 -24.83 13.40
CA GLU A 172 -5.72 -23.85 12.34
C GLU A 172 -5.10 -22.51 12.72
N ILE A 173 -4.99 -21.60 11.75
CA ILE A 173 -4.46 -20.26 11.98
C ILE A 173 -5.60 -19.26 11.96
N LEU A 174 -5.78 -18.54 13.06
CA LEU A 174 -6.60 -17.34 13.11
C LEU A 174 -5.75 -16.16 12.65
N ILE A 175 -6.17 -15.49 11.58
CA ILE A 175 -5.56 -14.24 11.13
C ILE A 175 -6.48 -13.11 11.55
N VAL A 176 -5.97 -12.21 12.37
CA VAL A 176 -6.64 -10.96 12.74
C VAL A 176 -5.85 -9.82 12.12
N GLY A 177 -6.50 -8.92 11.41
CA GLY A 177 -5.84 -7.77 10.81
C GLY A 177 -6.66 -6.49 10.87
N GLY A 178 -6.04 -5.37 10.51
CA GLY A 178 -6.62 -4.04 10.66
C GLY A 178 -5.62 -3.06 11.29
N GLU A 179 -6.12 -2.16 12.14
CA GLU A 179 -5.33 -1.10 12.78
C GLU A 179 -4.63 -0.21 11.75
N ASP A 180 -5.36 0.11 10.67
CA ASP A 180 -4.81 0.80 9.52
C ASP A 180 -4.47 2.27 9.84
N HIS A 181 -3.34 2.75 9.35
CA HIS A 181 -2.98 4.16 9.42
C HIS A 181 -2.25 4.62 8.17
N ARG A 182 -2.23 5.93 7.95
CA ARG A 182 -1.57 6.52 6.79
C ARG A 182 -0.06 6.33 6.89
N VAL A 183 0.57 5.93 5.78
CA VAL A 183 2.02 5.69 5.70
C VAL A 183 2.81 6.93 6.16
N GLY A 184 3.77 6.76 7.08
CA GLY A 184 4.58 7.85 7.63
C GLY A 184 3.85 8.78 8.61
N HIS A 185 2.64 8.44 9.07
CA HIS A 185 1.91 9.19 10.10
C HIS A 185 1.65 8.34 11.35
N GLY A 186 1.57 9.00 12.50
CA GLY A 186 1.33 8.32 13.77
C GLY A 186 2.57 7.60 14.29
N ASP A 187 2.34 6.71 15.24
CA ASP A 187 3.36 5.84 15.82
C ASP A 187 3.09 4.41 15.32
N PRO A 188 3.95 3.81 14.47
CA PRO A 188 3.73 2.47 13.95
C PRO A 188 3.81 1.38 15.05
N GLU A 189 4.52 1.62 16.17
CA GLU A 189 4.79 0.61 17.19
C GLU A 189 3.55 0.22 18.00
N ILE A 190 2.55 1.10 18.07
CA ILE A 190 1.33 0.86 18.86
C ILE A 190 0.32 -0.07 18.18
N HIS A 191 0.41 -0.28 16.87
CA HIS A 191 -0.63 -0.97 16.10
C HIS A 191 -0.65 -2.48 16.35
N PHE A 192 0.52 -3.16 16.42
CA PHE A 192 0.56 -4.58 16.79
C PHE A 192 0.05 -4.85 18.22
N PRO A 193 0.48 -4.10 19.26
CA PRO A 193 -0.08 -4.24 20.61
C PRO A 193 -1.59 -4.03 20.69
N ARG A 194 -2.13 -3.03 19.97
CA ARG A 194 -3.58 -2.80 19.91
C ARG A 194 -4.32 -3.95 19.24
N LEU A 195 -3.82 -4.40 18.10
CA LEU A 195 -4.39 -5.53 17.36
C LEU A 195 -4.36 -6.81 18.19
N GLU A 196 -3.27 -7.05 18.94
CA GLU A 196 -3.19 -8.21 19.84
C GLU A 196 -4.19 -8.06 21.00
N ALA A 197 -4.27 -6.89 21.64
CA ALA A 197 -5.23 -6.67 22.72
C ALA A 197 -6.68 -6.93 22.26
N TRP A 198 -7.06 -6.40 21.09
CA TRP A 198 -8.34 -6.65 20.46
C TRP A 198 -8.56 -8.15 20.18
N ALA A 199 -7.56 -8.83 19.60
CA ALA A 199 -7.64 -10.25 19.28
C ALA A 199 -7.80 -11.11 20.54
N ARG A 200 -7.10 -10.79 21.63
CA ARG A 200 -7.16 -11.51 22.90
C ARG A 200 -8.49 -11.33 23.62
N GLU A 201 -9.09 -10.14 23.53
CA GLU A 201 -10.42 -9.87 24.05
C GLU A 201 -11.50 -10.71 23.36
N HIS A 202 -11.46 -10.78 22.03
CA HIS A 202 -12.48 -11.46 21.22
C HIS A 202 -12.25 -12.97 21.05
N PHE A 203 -10.99 -13.41 21.12
CA PHE A 203 -10.56 -14.81 20.97
C PHE A 203 -9.67 -15.24 22.14
N PRO A 204 -10.20 -15.32 23.37
CA PRO A 204 -9.40 -15.62 24.57
C PRO A 204 -8.77 -17.02 24.57
N LYS A 205 -9.24 -17.92 23.68
CA LYS A 205 -8.67 -19.26 23.47
C LYS A 205 -7.60 -19.30 22.39
N ALA A 206 -7.32 -18.19 21.71
CA ALA A 206 -6.23 -18.14 20.75
C ALA A 206 -4.89 -18.44 21.44
N GLY A 207 -4.05 -19.27 20.81
CA GLY A 207 -2.74 -19.65 21.32
C GLY A 207 -1.69 -18.55 21.16
N ALA A 208 -0.43 -18.94 21.11
CA ALA A 208 0.66 -17.99 20.84
C ALA A 208 0.51 -17.33 19.45
N VAL A 209 1.02 -16.10 19.34
CA VAL A 209 1.27 -15.49 18.04
C VAL A 209 2.33 -16.31 17.32
N VAL A 210 2.02 -16.81 16.13
CA VAL A 210 2.93 -17.63 15.32
C VAL A 210 3.56 -16.85 14.17
N ALA A 211 2.93 -15.75 13.75
CA ALA A 211 3.47 -14.82 12.77
C ALA A 211 2.80 -13.46 12.91
N HIS A 212 3.48 -12.43 12.45
CA HIS A 212 2.94 -11.08 12.32
C HIS A 212 3.57 -10.42 11.10
N TRP A 213 2.81 -9.55 10.42
CA TRP A 213 3.31 -8.80 9.26
C TRP A 213 2.46 -7.55 9.07
N SER A 214 2.97 -6.62 8.27
CA SER A 214 2.20 -5.46 7.82
C SER A 214 2.27 -5.33 6.30
N GLY A 215 1.22 -4.77 5.70
CA GLY A 215 1.09 -4.56 4.27
C GLY A 215 0.84 -3.09 3.94
N GLN A 216 1.14 -2.69 2.70
CA GLN A 216 0.72 -1.38 2.19
C GLN A 216 -0.49 -1.60 1.31
N ILE A 217 -1.48 -0.71 1.42
CA ILE A 217 -2.63 -0.63 0.51
C ILE A 217 -2.73 0.79 -0.03
N GLN A 218 -3.36 0.91 -1.21
CA GLN A 218 -3.69 2.20 -1.81
C GLN A 218 -5.20 2.36 -1.78
N GLU A 219 -5.65 3.41 -1.11
CA GLU A 219 -7.06 3.73 -0.86
C GLU A 219 -7.51 4.86 -1.79
N PRO A 220 -8.28 4.57 -2.86
CA PRO A 220 -8.85 5.58 -3.71
C PRO A 220 -9.85 6.44 -2.96
N HIS A 221 -9.85 7.75 -3.23
CA HIS A 221 -10.76 8.69 -2.58
C HIS A 221 -12.25 8.42 -2.89
N ASP A 222 -12.54 7.62 -3.93
CA ASP A 222 -13.89 7.21 -4.30
C ASP A 222 -14.22 5.74 -3.97
N GLY A 223 -13.30 5.03 -3.30
CA GLY A 223 -13.47 3.66 -2.80
C GLY A 223 -13.47 2.57 -3.86
N ASN A 224 -13.00 2.85 -5.09
CA ASN A 224 -12.94 1.83 -6.15
C ASN A 224 -11.58 1.81 -6.85
N ALA A 225 -11.12 0.65 -7.32
CA ALA A 225 -9.84 0.57 -8.02
C ALA A 225 -9.79 1.36 -9.33
N TYR A 226 -8.59 1.76 -9.75
CA TYR A 226 -8.32 2.30 -11.08
C TYR A 226 -7.74 1.19 -11.96
N ILE A 227 -8.57 0.68 -12.89
CA ILE A 227 -8.25 -0.44 -13.79
C ILE A 227 -8.60 -0.03 -15.21
N GLY A 228 -7.58 0.23 -16.03
CA GLY A 228 -7.80 0.55 -17.44
C GLY A 228 -6.69 1.38 -18.06
N ARG A 229 -6.99 1.93 -19.24
CA ARG A 229 -6.05 2.77 -20.00
C ARG A 229 -5.79 4.09 -19.28
N LEU A 230 -4.52 4.46 -19.18
CA LEU A 230 -4.12 5.73 -18.60
C LEU A 230 -4.52 6.89 -19.53
N PRO A 231 -5.13 7.99 -19.03
CA PRO A 231 -5.56 9.09 -19.87
C PRO A 231 -4.40 9.69 -20.67
N ARG A 232 -4.63 10.02 -21.95
CA ARG A 232 -3.62 10.57 -22.88
C ARG A 232 -2.51 9.60 -23.29
N HIS A 233 -2.65 8.30 -22.98
CA HIS A 233 -1.77 7.25 -23.47
C HIS A 233 -2.55 6.24 -24.30
N ASP A 234 -1.99 5.82 -25.44
CA ASP A 234 -2.66 4.89 -26.35
C ASP A 234 -2.50 3.43 -25.94
N ASN A 235 -1.38 3.11 -25.28
CA ASN A 235 -0.99 1.72 -25.00
C ASN A 235 -0.39 1.49 -23.61
N VAL A 236 -0.62 2.41 -22.67
CA VAL A 236 -0.27 2.25 -21.26
C VAL A 236 -1.53 2.13 -20.43
N TYR A 237 -1.57 1.10 -19.60
CA TYR A 237 -2.70 0.73 -18.73
C TYR A 237 -2.22 0.67 -17.29
N VAL A 238 -3.11 0.90 -16.33
CA VAL A 238 -2.81 0.85 -14.91
C VAL A 238 -3.80 -0.06 -14.18
N VAL A 239 -3.31 -0.68 -13.11
CA VAL A 239 -4.09 -1.41 -12.11
C VAL A 239 -3.58 -0.97 -10.74
N THR A 240 -4.31 -0.06 -10.09
CA THR A 240 -3.97 0.50 -8.76
C THR A 240 -5.24 0.71 -7.91
N GLY A 241 -5.06 1.07 -6.64
CA GLY A 241 -6.13 1.53 -5.77
C GLY A 241 -7.00 0.40 -5.27
N ASP A 242 -6.42 -0.75 -4.96
CA ASP A 242 -7.21 -1.94 -4.67
C ASP A 242 -7.83 -1.98 -3.27
N SER A 243 -7.48 -1.06 -2.36
CA SER A 243 -8.04 -0.95 -1.00
C SER A 243 -8.05 -2.28 -0.21
N GLY A 244 -7.01 -3.10 -0.33
CA GLY A 244 -6.95 -4.44 0.28
C GLY A 244 -7.74 -5.53 -0.46
N HIS A 245 -8.38 -5.21 -1.59
CA HIS A 245 -9.13 -6.14 -2.44
C HIS A 245 -8.32 -6.62 -3.66
N GLY A 246 -6.99 -6.59 -3.59
CA GLY A 246 -6.08 -6.91 -4.71
C GLY A 246 -6.32 -8.26 -5.38
N LEU A 247 -6.77 -9.29 -4.64
CA LEU A 247 -7.11 -10.58 -5.24
C LEU A 247 -8.34 -10.48 -6.16
N THR A 248 -9.36 -9.72 -5.75
CA THR A 248 -10.56 -9.48 -6.54
C THR A 248 -10.27 -8.55 -7.71
N HIS A 249 -9.60 -7.43 -7.44
CA HIS A 249 -9.24 -6.44 -8.46
C HIS A 249 -8.25 -7.00 -9.49
N GLY A 250 -7.34 -7.90 -9.09
CA GLY A 250 -6.46 -8.61 -10.01
C GLY A 250 -7.21 -9.50 -11.00
N VAL A 251 -8.26 -10.20 -10.55
CA VAL A 251 -9.14 -10.98 -11.44
C VAL A 251 -9.92 -10.07 -12.39
N ILE A 252 -10.49 -8.98 -11.86
CA ILE A 252 -11.22 -7.98 -12.67
C ILE A 252 -10.29 -7.39 -13.74
N ALA A 253 -9.07 -7.02 -13.37
CA ALA A 253 -8.05 -6.56 -14.30
C ALA A 253 -7.73 -7.61 -15.37
N GLY A 254 -7.50 -8.87 -14.97
CA GLY A 254 -7.25 -9.98 -15.91
C GLY A 254 -8.39 -10.21 -16.92
N LEU A 255 -9.64 -9.93 -16.54
CA LEU A 255 -10.80 -9.99 -17.44
C LEU A 255 -10.90 -8.78 -18.37
N MET A 256 -10.56 -7.59 -17.87
CA MET A 256 -10.65 -6.34 -18.60
C MET A 256 -9.50 -6.15 -19.60
N MET A 257 -8.26 -6.41 -19.18
CA MET A 257 -7.05 -6.06 -19.93
C MET A 257 -7.02 -6.60 -21.36
N PRO A 258 -7.38 -7.88 -21.65
CA PRO A 258 -7.34 -8.38 -23.02
C PRO A 258 -8.23 -7.57 -23.97
N SER A 259 -9.42 -7.18 -23.52
CA SER A 259 -10.32 -6.36 -24.33
C SER A 259 -9.73 -4.97 -24.58
N LEU A 260 -9.23 -4.33 -23.52
CA LEU A 260 -8.69 -2.98 -23.60
C LEU A 260 -7.42 -2.91 -24.47
N ILE A 261 -6.50 -3.87 -24.32
CA ILE A 261 -5.27 -3.99 -25.12
C ILE A 261 -5.60 -4.18 -26.61
N HIS A 262 -6.68 -4.89 -26.94
CA HIS A 262 -7.15 -5.04 -28.32
C HIS A 262 -8.09 -3.91 -28.78
N HIS A 263 -8.15 -2.80 -28.04
CA HIS A 263 -9.02 -1.65 -28.33
C HIS A 263 -10.51 -2.02 -28.47
N ARG A 264 -10.96 -3.03 -27.71
CA ARG A 264 -12.36 -3.45 -27.60
C ARG A 264 -12.96 -2.89 -26.32
N GLN A 265 -14.26 -2.62 -26.36
CA GLN A 265 -15.00 -2.17 -25.18
C GLN A 265 -15.16 -3.31 -24.16
N HIS A 266 -15.11 -2.97 -22.88
CA HIS A 266 -15.47 -3.87 -21.79
C HIS A 266 -16.62 -3.28 -20.94
N PRO A 267 -17.64 -4.06 -20.53
CA PRO A 267 -18.79 -3.53 -19.78
C PRO A 267 -18.43 -2.77 -18.49
N TRP A 268 -17.30 -3.12 -17.87
CA TRP A 268 -16.83 -2.51 -16.61
C TRP A 268 -15.86 -1.34 -16.80
N GLU A 269 -15.46 -1.02 -18.03
CA GLU A 269 -14.46 0.01 -18.33
C GLU A 269 -14.80 1.36 -17.68
N ARG A 270 -16.07 1.79 -17.75
CA ARG A 270 -16.51 3.06 -17.18
C ARG A 270 -16.38 3.13 -15.65
N ILE A 271 -16.62 2.01 -14.96
CA ILE A 271 -16.63 1.95 -13.49
C ILE A 271 -15.20 2.05 -12.93
N TYR A 272 -14.26 1.39 -13.59
CA TYR A 272 -12.86 1.33 -13.16
C TYR A 272 -11.92 2.30 -13.88
N SER A 273 -12.42 3.07 -14.86
CA SER A 273 -11.60 3.99 -15.65
C SER A 273 -10.66 4.84 -14.78
N PRO A 274 -9.34 4.84 -15.08
CA PRO A 274 -8.37 5.73 -14.41
C PRO A 274 -8.71 7.21 -14.59
N GLY A 275 -9.34 7.57 -15.71
CA GLY A 275 -9.77 8.94 -16.02
C GLY A 275 -11.11 9.36 -15.40
N ARG A 276 -11.74 8.52 -14.57
CA ARG A 276 -13.05 8.87 -14.00
C ARG A 276 -12.93 10.03 -13.00
N THR A 277 -14.00 10.81 -12.89
CA THR A 277 -14.16 11.84 -11.87
C THR A 277 -15.51 11.63 -11.19
N ARG A 278 -15.53 11.45 -9.87
CA ARG A 278 -16.79 11.36 -9.10
C ARG A 278 -16.97 12.62 -8.27
N TRP A 279 -18.06 13.32 -8.49
CA TRP A 279 -18.41 14.56 -7.78
C TRP A 279 -18.51 14.40 -6.26
N HIS A 280 -18.87 13.20 -5.78
CA HIS A 280 -18.93 12.90 -4.34
C HIS A 280 -17.56 12.73 -3.66
N ALA A 281 -16.46 12.67 -4.42
CA ALA A 281 -15.11 12.59 -3.89
C ALA A 281 -14.46 13.96 -3.63
N LEU A 282 -15.09 15.07 -4.00
CA LEU A 282 -14.51 16.43 -3.89
C LEU A 282 -14.18 16.84 -2.44
N MET A 283 -15.02 16.48 -1.48
CA MET A 283 -14.77 16.80 -0.06
C MET A 283 -13.67 15.92 0.55
N PRO A 284 -13.70 14.58 0.41
CA PRO A 284 -12.57 13.73 0.79
C PRO A 284 -11.25 14.15 0.14
N MET A 285 -11.27 14.52 -1.15
CA MET A 285 -10.08 15.01 -1.88
C MET A 285 -9.47 16.27 -1.24
N ALA A 286 -10.29 17.23 -0.79
CA ALA A 286 -9.77 18.44 -0.15
C ALA A 286 -9.08 18.14 1.19
N THR A 287 -9.69 17.28 2.02
CA THR A 287 -9.06 16.85 3.28
C THR A 287 -7.79 16.05 3.05
N GLU A 288 -7.78 15.18 2.04
CA GLU A 288 -6.60 14.37 1.71
C GLU A 288 -5.47 15.21 1.07
N ALA A 289 -5.81 16.21 0.25
CA ALA A 289 -4.83 17.17 -0.26
C ALA A 289 -4.15 17.96 0.87
N LEU A 290 -4.90 18.38 1.91
CA LEU A 290 -4.31 19.01 3.09
C LEU A 290 -3.35 18.08 3.82
N LYS A 291 -3.77 16.83 4.09
CA LYS A 291 -2.92 15.84 4.77
C LYS A 291 -1.68 15.47 3.95
N THR A 292 -1.75 15.52 2.62
CA THR A 292 -0.63 15.26 1.72
C THR A 292 0.39 16.41 1.71
N ASN A 293 -0.10 17.65 1.90
CA ASN A 293 0.74 18.84 1.89
C ASN A 293 1.30 19.23 3.26
N ALA A 294 0.60 18.95 4.36
CA ALA A 294 1.05 19.28 5.71
C ALA A 294 2.46 18.73 6.06
N PRO A 295 2.84 17.51 5.64
CA PRO A 295 4.18 16.97 5.91
C PRO A 295 5.33 17.76 5.27
N TYR A 296 5.09 18.62 4.26
CA TYR A 296 6.17 19.48 3.73
C TYR A 296 6.68 20.48 4.77
N THR A 297 5.91 20.76 5.83
CA THR A 297 6.39 21.54 6.98
C THR A 297 7.51 20.86 7.76
N ASP A 298 7.75 19.55 7.56
CA ASP A 298 8.85 18.82 8.19
C ASP A 298 10.22 19.39 7.77
N TRP A 299 10.32 20.04 6.59
CA TRP A 299 11.50 20.80 6.20
C TRP A 299 11.84 21.96 7.12
N MET A 300 10.91 22.42 7.96
CA MET A 300 11.13 23.47 8.95
C MET A 300 11.47 22.91 10.34
N ARG A 301 11.39 21.59 10.54
CA ARG A 301 11.70 20.92 11.81
C ARG A 301 13.22 20.68 11.96
N GLY A 302 13.68 20.52 13.20
CA GLY A 302 15.11 20.36 13.55
C GLY A 302 15.71 18.97 13.30
N GLY A 303 14.96 18.02 12.72
CA GLY A 303 15.25 16.59 12.80
C GLY A 303 14.63 15.97 14.06
N ASP A 304 14.56 14.64 14.10
CA ASP A 304 14.04 13.89 15.24
C ASP A 304 15.05 13.86 16.40
N VAL A 305 16.35 13.84 16.09
CA VAL A 305 17.46 13.86 17.05
C VAL A 305 18.51 14.90 16.66
N SER A 306 19.32 15.33 17.63
CA SER A 306 20.35 16.35 17.40
C SER A 306 21.67 15.76 16.89
N SER A 307 21.94 14.49 17.20
CA SER A 307 23.18 13.80 16.87
C SER A 307 22.96 12.32 16.56
N PRO A 308 23.84 11.69 15.74
CA PRO A 308 23.79 10.25 15.50
C PRO A 308 23.95 9.41 16.76
N ASP A 309 24.57 9.94 17.82
CA ASP A 309 24.81 9.23 19.09
C ASP A 309 23.52 8.90 19.85
N GLU A 310 22.45 9.70 19.64
CA GLU A 310 21.13 9.47 20.22
C GLU A 310 20.38 8.30 19.56
N ILE A 311 20.81 7.86 18.37
CA ILE A 311 20.20 6.75 17.65
C ILE A 311 20.69 5.44 18.27
N ARG A 312 19.78 4.54 18.61
CA ARG A 312 20.13 3.20 19.12
C ARG A 312 20.51 2.27 17.95
N PRO A 313 21.40 1.26 18.16
CA PRO A 313 21.64 0.23 17.15
C PRO A 313 20.33 -0.44 16.72
N GLY A 314 20.13 -0.59 15.41
CA GLY A 314 18.90 -1.12 14.81
C GLY A 314 17.80 -0.09 14.55
N HIS A 315 18.01 1.19 14.88
CA HIS A 315 17.03 2.27 14.75
C HIS A 315 17.46 3.35 13.75
N GLY A 316 16.52 4.18 13.33
CA GLY A 316 16.76 5.33 12.47
C GLY A 316 16.09 6.60 12.99
N ALA A 317 16.65 7.74 12.64
CA ALA A 317 16.09 9.05 12.95
C ALA A 317 16.51 10.09 11.90
N THR A 318 15.72 11.14 11.71
CA THR A 318 16.16 12.27 10.92
C THR A 318 17.05 13.21 11.72
N ILE A 319 18.08 13.78 11.09
CA ILE A 319 19.00 14.75 11.71
C ILE A 319 19.12 15.97 10.81
N ARG A 320 19.03 17.17 11.38
CA ARG A 320 19.33 18.39 10.63
C ARG A 320 20.82 18.74 10.69
N ARG A 321 21.43 18.89 9.51
CA ARG A 321 22.80 19.42 9.35
C ARG A 321 22.80 20.59 8.39
N GLY A 322 22.80 21.80 8.95
CA GLY A 322 22.69 23.04 8.17
C GLY A 322 21.39 23.10 7.38
N VAL A 323 21.50 23.17 6.05
CA VAL A 323 20.35 23.18 5.14
C VAL A 323 19.81 21.79 4.82
N HIS A 324 20.56 20.73 5.12
CA HIS A 324 20.20 19.35 4.82
C HIS A 324 19.44 18.70 5.98
N VAL A 325 18.48 17.85 5.63
CA VAL A 325 17.86 16.89 6.55
C VAL A 325 18.32 15.51 6.10
N LEU A 326 18.98 14.78 6.99
CA LEU A 326 19.54 13.46 6.74
C LEU A 326 18.65 12.41 7.37
N ALA A 327 18.41 11.32 6.66
CA ALA A 327 17.82 10.09 7.19
C ALA A 327 18.99 9.21 7.62
N VAL A 328 19.15 8.99 8.93
CA VAL A 328 20.29 8.25 9.48
C VAL A 328 19.78 6.96 10.12
N TYR A 329 20.27 5.84 9.61
CA TYR A 329 20.06 4.51 10.18
C TYR A 329 21.33 4.06 10.90
N LYS A 330 21.23 3.63 12.16
CA LYS A 330 22.33 3.00 12.88
C LYS A 330 22.13 1.50 12.84
N ASP A 331 23.04 0.77 12.21
CA ASP A 331 22.94 -0.69 12.13
C ASP A 331 23.17 -1.37 13.48
N GLU A 332 22.96 -2.69 13.52
CA GLU A 332 23.10 -3.51 14.73
C GLU A 332 24.55 -3.53 15.27
N HIS A 333 25.53 -3.15 14.46
CA HIS A 333 26.94 -3.02 14.85
C HIS A 333 27.30 -1.60 15.33
N GLY A 334 26.34 -0.68 15.28
CA GLY A 334 26.52 0.71 15.71
C GLY A 334 27.04 1.64 14.62
N GLN A 335 27.22 1.17 13.38
CA GLN A 335 27.65 2.01 12.27
C GLN A 335 26.47 2.82 11.73
N CYS A 336 26.69 4.11 11.50
CA CYS A 336 25.69 5.01 10.95
C CYS A 336 25.75 5.04 9.42
N HIS A 337 24.59 4.92 8.80
CA HIS A 337 24.37 5.02 7.36
C HIS A 337 23.46 6.22 7.10
N ALA A 338 23.92 7.17 6.29
CA ALA A 338 23.18 8.41 6.03
C ALA A 338 22.71 8.49 4.58
N SER A 339 21.45 8.86 4.41
CA SER A 339 20.85 9.25 3.15
C SER A 339 20.29 10.67 3.26
N ASN A 340 20.09 11.33 2.13
CA ASN A 340 19.24 12.51 2.05
C ASN A 340 17.80 12.11 2.44
N ALA A 341 17.20 12.77 3.43
CA ALA A 341 15.83 12.46 3.86
C ALA A 341 14.77 12.88 2.82
N ARG A 342 15.19 13.52 1.73
CA ARG A 342 14.33 13.93 0.62
C ARG A 342 13.86 12.72 -0.19
N CYS A 343 12.57 12.39 -0.07
CA CYS A 343 11.93 11.42 -0.94
C CYS A 343 12.11 11.80 -2.42
N THR A 344 12.56 10.85 -3.24
CA THR A 344 12.85 11.02 -4.67
C THR A 344 11.62 11.16 -5.56
N HIS A 345 10.42 11.03 -5.00
CA HIS A 345 9.17 11.32 -5.71
C HIS A 345 8.90 12.82 -5.83
N LEU A 346 8.50 13.46 -4.72
CA LEU A 346 8.13 14.89 -4.69
C LEU A 346 8.75 15.62 -3.49
N SER A 347 9.90 15.15 -2.98
CA SER A 347 10.71 15.86 -1.98
C SER A 347 10.09 15.98 -0.59
N GLY A 348 9.14 15.13 -0.22
CA GLY A 348 8.71 15.00 1.18
C GLY A 348 9.86 14.49 2.06
N VAL A 349 9.91 14.90 3.32
CA VAL A 349 10.88 14.37 4.29
C VAL A 349 10.41 12.98 4.73
N VAL A 350 11.23 11.95 4.56
CA VAL A 350 10.93 10.59 5.02
C VAL A 350 10.99 10.50 6.54
N ARG A 351 10.22 9.57 7.12
CA ARG A 351 10.16 9.31 8.56
C ARG A 351 10.51 7.86 8.83
N TRP A 352 11.17 7.60 9.95
CA TRP A 352 11.54 6.25 10.34
C TRP A 352 10.31 5.45 10.79
N ASN A 353 10.19 4.22 10.29
CA ASN A 353 9.20 3.25 10.73
C ASN A 353 9.92 2.16 11.54
N GLU A 354 9.73 2.21 12.86
CA GLU A 354 10.39 1.32 13.81
C GLU A 354 10.00 -0.16 13.66
N VAL A 355 8.78 -0.42 13.16
CA VAL A 355 8.26 -1.79 13.05
C VAL A 355 8.91 -2.53 11.89
N GLU A 356 9.06 -1.87 10.74
CA GLU A 356 9.59 -2.50 9.52
C GLU A 356 11.03 -2.13 9.21
N LYS A 357 11.62 -1.21 10.00
CA LYS A 357 12.95 -0.64 9.79
C LYS A 357 13.09 -0.02 8.39
N THR A 358 12.12 0.84 8.04
CA THR A 358 12.04 1.52 6.73
C THR A 358 11.94 3.03 6.88
N TRP A 359 12.25 3.73 5.80
CA TRP A 359 11.94 5.14 5.62
C TRP A 359 10.64 5.31 4.84
N ASP A 360 9.64 5.91 5.48
CA ASP A 360 8.31 6.06 4.94
C ASP A 360 8.04 7.54 4.62
N CYS A 361 7.63 7.82 3.38
CA CYS A 361 7.29 9.18 2.96
C CYS A 361 5.82 9.51 3.30
N PRO A 362 5.56 10.48 4.19
CA PRO A 362 4.22 10.82 4.66
C PRO A 362 3.34 11.52 3.61
N CYS A 363 3.90 11.91 2.46
CA CYS A 363 3.16 12.60 1.40
C CYS A 363 2.34 11.61 0.57
N HIS A 364 3.01 10.70 -0.15
CA HIS A 364 2.36 9.80 -1.12
C HIS A 364 2.68 8.31 -0.87
N GLY A 365 3.33 7.99 0.25
CA GLY A 365 3.56 6.60 0.65
C GLY A 365 4.69 5.87 -0.07
N SER A 366 5.66 6.59 -0.63
CA SER A 366 6.93 5.98 -1.02
C SER A 366 7.61 5.36 0.19
N ARG A 367 8.22 4.19 0.02
CA ARG A 367 8.97 3.52 1.08
C ARG A 367 10.34 3.12 0.61
N PHE A 368 11.30 3.19 1.51
CA PHE A 368 12.69 2.83 1.29
C PHE A 368 13.18 1.93 2.42
N ASP A 369 14.10 1.01 2.13
CA ASP A 369 14.73 0.19 3.17
C ASP A 369 15.58 1.05 4.11
N ALA A 370 16.12 0.44 5.16
CA ALA A 370 16.95 1.15 6.14
C ALA A 370 18.15 1.91 5.52
N TYR A 371 18.63 1.47 4.35
CA TYR A 371 19.76 2.02 3.61
C TYR A 371 19.34 2.97 2.49
N GLY A 372 18.05 3.30 2.39
CA GLY A 372 17.52 4.24 1.41
C GLY A 372 17.16 3.63 0.06
N ARG A 373 17.21 2.30 -0.11
CA ARG A 373 16.81 1.67 -1.38
C ARG A 373 15.31 1.64 -1.54
N VAL A 374 14.80 1.95 -2.73
CA VAL A 374 13.36 2.01 -2.98
C VAL A 374 12.71 0.64 -2.80
N LEU A 375 11.68 0.57 -1.95
CA LEU A 375 10.85 -0.61 -1.72
C LEU A 375 9.48 -0.47 -2.37
N ASN A 376 8.89 0.72 -2.29
CA ASN A 376 7.56 0.96 -2.81
C ASN A 376 7.40 2.36 -3.40
N GLY A 377 6.66 2.44 -4.51
CA GLY A 377 6.37 3.68 -5.22
C GLY A 377 5.52 4.67 -4.41
N PRO A 378 5.35 5.92 -4.90
CA PRO A 378 5.63 6.35 -6.29
C PRO A 378 7.10 6.70 -6.60
N ALA A 379 8.00 6.71 -5.61
CA ALA A 379 9.43 6.80 -5.88
C ALA A 379 9.90 5.65 -6.78
N ILE A 380 10.79 5.95 -7.72
CA ILE A 380 11.34 4.98 -8.68
C ILE A 380 12.85 4.80 -8.54
N SER A 381 13.48 5.60 -7.67
CA SER A 381 14.91 5.57 -7.38
C SER A 381 15.14 5.64 -5.88
N ASP A 382 16.27 5.10 -5.45
CA ASP A 382 16.77 5.16 -4.08
C ASP A 382 16.90 6.61 -3.59
N LEU A 383 16.93 6.80 -2.26
CA LEU A 383 17.32 8.06 -1.66
C LEU A 383 18.76 8.41 -2.08
N GLU A 384 19.01 9.69 -2.29
CA GLU A 384 20.37 10.16 -2.58
C GLU A 384 21.28 9.90 -1.37
N GLU A 385 22.52 9.49 -1.62
CA GLU A 385 23.51 9.33 -0.55
C GLU A 385 23.68 10.64 0.23
N GLY A 386 23.70 10.53 1.56
CA GLY A 386 23.94 11.67 2.44
C GLY A 386 25.43 12.01 2.49
N PRO A 387 25.79 13.27 2.84
CA PRO A 387 27.16 13.60 3.16
C PRO A 387 27.66 12.76 4.34
N ASP A 388 28.98 12.52 4.37
CA ASP A 388 29.63 11.81 5.47
C ASP A 388 29.31 12.50 6.82
N LEU A 389 28.84 11.70 7.78
CA LEU A 389 28.47 12.17 9.11
C LEU A 389 29.69 12.59 9.95
N GLU A 390 30.90 12.19 9.57
CA GLU A 390 32.14 12.60 10.24
C GLU A 390 32.77 13.86 9.62
N ALA A 391 32.35 14.26 8.41
CA ALA A 391 32.82 15.47 7.78
C ALA A 391 32.21 16.73 8.44
N PRO A 392 32.99 17.80 8.68
CA PRO A 392 32.46 19.06 9.19
C PRO A 392 31.39 19.59 8.22
N ALA A 393 30.28 20.09 8.77
CA ALA A 393 29.20 20.67 7.98
C ALA A 393 29.78 21.74 7.05
N GLN A 394 29.78 21.47 5.73
CA GLN A 394 30.17 22.46 4.76
C GLN A 394 29.12 23.57 4.78
N ILE A 395 29.50 24.72 5.35
CA ILE A 395 28.74 25.95 5.19
C ILE A 395 28.93 26.34 3.72
N PRO A 396 27.87 26.42 2.89
CA PRO A 396 28.03 26.94 1.55
C PRO A 396 28.63 28.33 1.65
N GLU A 397 29.76 28.57 0.98
CA GLU A 397 30.32 29.90 0.87
C GLU A 397 29.24 30.83 0.29
N PRO A 398 29.05 32.03 0.87
CA PRO A 398 28.14 33.00 0.28
C PRO A 398 28.62 33.29 -1.13
N VAL A 399 27.77 33.00 -2.11
CA VAL A 399 27.95 33.49 -3.48
C VAL A 399 27.81 35.00 -3.40
N LEU A 400 28.94 35.69 -3.20
CA LEU A 400 29.05 37.13 -3.41
C LEU A 400 28.86 37.33 -4.92
N GLY A 401 27.65 37.74 -5.31
CA GLY A 401 27.39 38.21 -6.66
C GLY A 401 28.22 39.45 -6.91
N ASP A 402 29.20 39.33 -7.80
CA ASP A 402 29.92 40.45 -8.39
C ASP A 402 28.98 41.21 -9.35
N ASP A 403 28.03 41.97 -8.80
CA ASP A 403 27.30 42.99 -9.54
C ASP A 403 27.54 44.36 -8.89
N VAL A 404 28.75 44.86 -9.13
CA VAL A 404 29.10 46.27 -8.90
C VAL A 404 28.37 47.12 -9.95
N TYR A 405 27.23 47.70 -9.55
CA TYR A 405 26.56 48.75 -10.29
C TYR A 405 27.45 50.01 -10.32
N THR A 406 28.21 50.18 -11.40
CA THR A 406 28.88 51.46 -11.69
C THR A 406 27.86 52.42 -12.29
N MET A 407 27.40 53.38 -11.49
CA MET A 407 26.70 54.55 -12.02
C MET A 407 27.69 55.38 -12.85
N LYS A 408 27.44 55.53 -14.15
CA LYS A 408 28.05 56.57 -14.98
C LYS A 408 27.32 57.90 -14.76
N PRO A 409 28.03 59.03 -14.61
CA PRO A 409 27.41 60.34 -14.50
C PRO A 409 27.11 60.92 -15.89
N ALA A 410 25.94 61.56 -16.01
CA ALA A 410 25.69 62.73 -16.85
C ALA A 410 24.50 63.50 -16.26
#